data_AF-A0A0G1VFS7-F1
#
_entry.id   AF-A0A0G1VFS7-F1
#
_cell.length_a   1.000
_cell.length_b   1.000
_cell.length_c   1.000
_cell.angle_alpha   90.00
_cell.angle_beta   90.00
_cell.angle_gamma   90.00
#
_symmetry.space_group_name_H-M   'P 1'
#
loop_
_entity.id
_entity.type
_entity.pdbx_description
1 polymer ?
#
loop_
_entity_poly.entity_id
_entity_poly.type
_entity_poly.pdbx_seq_one_letter_code
_entity_poly.pdbx_strand_id
1 'polypeptide(L)'
;MSLVTRNNYTMIELYYQLLNDLDSGNEYRALQIVFEIADAKYVKYAFKLLKRYAAREIGSSDPIAFILVKSLSEAWEKDKAAKAHGGEADRHYLALAVQYLARATKQSDTKDLTFKVNRDRCSGIYFEFDEVTNKQVEAYRVRELKEATNENK
;
A
#
# COMPACT_ATOMS: atom_id res chain seq x y z
N MET A 1 20.15 -15.35 19.93
CA MET A 1 20.38 -15.95 18.60
C MET A 1 19.72 -15.06 17.57
N SER A 2 20.49 -14.41 16.70
CA SER A 2 19.91 -13.67 15.57
C SER A 2 19.22 -14.68 14.65
N LEU A 3 17.96 -14.42 14.34
CA LEU A 3 17.13 -15.23 13.43
C LEU A 3 17.57 -14.94 12.00
N VAL A 4 18.66 -15.59 11.64
CA VAL A 4 19.32 -15.48 10.35
C VAL A 4 18.83 -16.64 9.49
N THR A 5 18.34 -16.33 8.30
CA THR A 5 17.83 -17.33 7.35
C THR A 5 18.96 -18.10 6.68
N ARG A 6 18.62 -19.09 5.85
CA ARG A 6 19.59 -19.97 5.16
C ARG A 6 20.62 -19.20 4.33
N ASN A 7 20.27 -18.00 3.86
CA ASN A 7 21.11 -17.13 3.04
C ASN A 7 21.73 -15.94 3.82
N ASN A 8 21.81 -16.05 5.14
CA ASN A 8 22.33 -15.01 6.03
C ASN A 8 21.54 -13.69 6.09
N TYR A 9 20.33 -13.64 5.53
CA TYR A 9 19.46 -12.48 5.68
C TYR A 9 18.75 -12.49 7.03
N THR A 10 18.68 -11.31 7.64
CA THR A 10 17.76 -11.04 8.74
C THR A 10 16.32 -11.00 8.22
N MET A 11 15.36 -11.30 9.09
CA MET A 11 13.93 -11.25 8.72
C MET A 11 13.48 -9.88 8.19
N ILE A 12 14.09 -8.81 8.69
CA ILE A 12 13.80 -7.44 8.26
C ILE A 12 14.22 -7.26 6.80
N GLU A 13 15.42 -7.72 6.44
CA GLU A 13 15.94 -7.62 5.07
C GLU A 13 15.09 -8.42 4.08
N LEU A 14 14.66 -9.64 4.44
CA LEU A 14 13.76 -10.42 3.58
C LEU A 14 12.44 -9.71 3.33
N TYR A 15 11.85 -9.10 4.35
CA TYR A 15 10.61 -8.34 4.16
C TYR A 15 10.81 -7.09 3.31
N TYR A 16 11.91 -6.35 3.49
CA TYR A 16 12.20 -5.19 2.64
C TYR A 16 12.43 -5.60 1.19
N GLN A 17 13.20 -6.67 0.94
CA GLN A 17 13.42 -7.17 -0.41
C GLN A 17 12.11 -7.64 -1.05
N LEU A 18 11.26 -8.36 -0.31
CA LEU A 18 9.95 -8.78 -0.80
C LEU A 18 9.09 -7.59 -1.25
N LEU A 19 9.03 -6.52 -0.46
CA LEU A 19 8.27 -5.33 -0.83
C LEU A 19 8.83 -4.64 -2.08
N ASN A 20 10.15 -4.47 -2.15
CA ASN A 20 10.80 -3.88 -3.32
C ASN A 20 10.57 -4.71 -4.59
N ASP A 21 10.61 -6.04 -4.48
CA ASP A 21 10.36 -6.94 -5.61
C ASP A 21 8.88 -6.93 -6.03
N LEU A 22 7.94 -6.77 -5.09
CA LEU A 22 6.51 -6.57 -5.40
C LEU A 22 6.27 -5.22 -6.11
N ASP A 23 6.89 -4.14 -5.65
CA ASP A 23 6.78 -2.82 -6.26
C ASP A 23 7.35 -2.79 -7.67
N SER A 24 8.50 -3.44 -7.88
CA SER A 24 9.11 -3.58 -9.20
C SER A 24 8.42 -4.60 -10.10
N GLY A 25 7.42 -5.35 -9.60
CA GLY A 25 6.72 -6.39 -10.36
C GLY A 25 7.57 -7.62 -10.66
N ASN A 26 8.68 -7.82 -9.96
CA ASN A 26 9.56 -8.97 -10.11
C ASN A 26 8.99 -10.19 -9.38
N GLU A 27 7.97 -10.81 -9.98
CA GLU A 27 7.25 -11.96 -9.41
C GLU A 27 8.19 -13.12 -9.03
N TYR A 28 9.15 -13.45 -9.90
CA TYR A 28 10.03 -14.60 -9.69
C TYR A 28 10.89 -14.45 -8.42
N ARG A 29 11.47 -13.27 -8.23
CA ARG A 29 12.29 -12.98 -7.05
C ARG A 29 11.45 -12.85 -5.78
N ALA A 30 10.27 -12.22 -5.88
CA ALA A 30 9.32 -12.14 -4.78
C ALA A 30 8.89 -13.53 -4.29
N LEU A 31 8.66 -14.48 -5.21
CA LEU A 31 8.34 -15.88 -4.89
C LEU A 31 9.49 -16.59 -4.17
N GLN A 32 10.73 -16.42 -4.62
CA GLN A 32 11.89 -17.01 -3.96
C GLN A 32 12.02 -16.55 -2.51
N ILE A 33 11.90 -15.25 -2.26
CA ILE A 33 11.97 -14.68 -0.91
C ILE A 33 10.83 -15.21 -0.03
N VAL A 34 9.64 -15.34 -0.59
CA VAL A 34 8.47 -15.87 0.12
C VAL A 34 8.64 -17.32 0.55
N PHE A 35 9.30 -18.14 -0.27
CA PHE A 35 9.64 -19.51 0.13
C PHE A 35 10.69 -19.53 1.25
N GLU A 36 11.66 -18.63 1.24
CA GLU A 36 12.59 -18.49 2.36
C GLU A 36 11.88 -18.09 3.67
N ILE A 37 10.89 -17.18 3.59
CA ILE A 37 10.08 -16.77 4.73
C ILE A 37 9.21 -17.92 5.24
N ALA A 38 8.65 -18.72 4.34
CA ALA A 38 7.87 -19.91 4.69
C ALA A 38 8.74 -20.95 5.41
N ASP A 39 9.95 -21.20 4.91
CA ASP A 39 10.91 -22.13 5.50
C ASP A 39 11.38 -21.67 6.89
N ALA A 40 11.50 -20.35 7.08
CA ALA A 40 11.80 -19.75 8.37
C ALA A 40 10.59 -19.74 9.34
N LYS A 41 9.41 -20.26 8.94
CA LYS A 41 8.17 -20.36 9.74
C LYS A 41 7.59 -19.01 10.17
N TYR A 42 7.81 -17.95 9.40
CA TYR A 42 7.31 -16.60 9.69
C TYR A 42 6.09 -16.18 8.86
N VAL A 43 5.36 -17.16 8.32
CA VAL A 43 4.20 -16.99 7.44
C VAL A 43 3.14 -16.02 7.98
N LYS A 44 2.87 -16.06 9.30
CA LYS A 44 1.90 -15.14 9.94
C LYS A 44 2.28 -13.67 9.77
N TYR A 45 3.58 -13.38 9.91
CA TYR A 45 4.10 -12.03 9.77
C TYR A 45 4.13 -11.59 8.31
N ALA A 46 4.46 -12.52 7.39
CA ALA A 46 4.36 -12.29 5.95
C ALA A 46 2.94 -11.88 5.54
N PHE A 47 1.90 -12.61 5.97
CA PHE A 47 0.51 -12.22 5.69
C PHE A 47 0.13 -10.86 6.26
N LYS A 48 0.62 -10.51 7.47
CA LYS A 48 0.38 -9.18 8.03
C LYS A 48 1.02 -8.07 7.18
N LEU A 49 2.21 -8.33 6.65
CA LEU A 49 2.91 -7.42 5.75
C LEU A 49 2.18 -7.27 4.41
N LEU A 50 1.82 -8.39 3.78
CA LEU A 50 1.12 -8.41 2.49
C LEU A 50 -0.25 -7.72 2.57
N LYS A 51 -0.99 -7.88 3.69
CA LYS A 51 -2.24 -7.14 3.92
C LYS A 51 -2.03 -5.62 3.94
N ARG A 52 -0.96 -5.16 4.62
CA ARG A 52 -0.62 -3.73 4.66
C ARG A 52 -0.20 -3.21 3.28
N TYR A 53 0.62 -3.98 2.58
CA TYR A 53 1.05 -3.66 1.22
C TYR A 53 -0.15 -3.55 0.27
N ALA A 54 -1.02 -4.56 0.25
CA ALA A 54 -2.23 -4.55 -0.58
C ALA A 54 -3.12 -3.33 -0.29
N ALA A 55 -3.30 -2.96 0.98
CA ALA A 55 -4.10 -1.80 1.34
C ALA A 55 -3.45 -0.46 0.93
N ARG A 56 -2.13 -0.34 1.06
CA ARG A 56 -1.40 0.91 0.86
C ARG A 56 -1.04 1.17 -0.60
N GLU A 57 -0.49 0.16 -1.27
CA GLU A 57 0.08 0.29 -2.62
C GLU A 57 -0.88 -0.11 -3.72
N ILE A 58 -1.93 -0.88 -3.42
CA ILE A 58 -2.86 -1.40 -4.44
C ILE A 58 -4.30 -0.98 -4.18
N GLY A 59 -4.67 -0.74 -2.91
CA GLY A 59 -6.06 -0.72 -2.44
C GLY A 59 -7.03 0.18 -3.21
N SER A 60 -6.59 1.33 -3.74
CA SER A 60 -7.46 2.20 -4.55
C SER A 60 -7.59 1.75 -6.01
N SER A 61 -6.60 1.03 -6.53
CA SER A 61 -6.58 0.54 -7.92
C SER A 61 -7.25 -0.83 -8.04
N ASP A 62 -7.04 -1.70 -7.06
CA ASP A 62 -7.70 -3.00 -6.96
C ASP A 62 -8.10 -3.30 -5.50
N PRO A 63 -9.35 -2.98 -5.12
CA PRO A 63 -9.88 -3.29 -3.79
C PRO A 63 -9.95 -4.79 -3.49
N ILE A 64 -10.02 -5.64 -4.52
CA ILE A 64 -10.14 -7.11 -4.36
C ILE A 64 -8.81 -7.68 -3.84
N ALA A 65 -7.67 -7.08 -4.19
CA ALA A 65 -6.35 -7.52 -3.74
C ALA A 65 -6.27 -7.70 -2.21
N PHE A 66 -6.77 -6.72 -1.46
CA PHE A 66 -6.77 -6.79 0.01
C PHE A 66 -7.68 -7.92 0.53
N ILE A 67 -8.88 -8.04 -0.04
CA ILE A 67 -9.87 -9.06 0.35
C ILE A 67 -9.29 -10.45 0.08
N LEU A 68 -8.64 -10.65 -1.07
CA LEU A 68 -8.02 -11.90 -1.45
C LEU A 68 -6.92 -12.29 -0.46
N VAL A 69 -5.98 -11.39 -0.17
CA VAL A 69 -4.90 -11.67 0.80
C VAL A 69 -5.46 -11.97 2.19
N LYS A 70 -6.52 -11.26 2.60
CA LYS A 70 -7.21 -11.53 3.86
C LYS A 70 -7.84 -12.93 3.87
N SER A 71 -8.54 -13.31 2.81
CA SER A 71 -9.18 -14.62 2.68
C SER A 71 -8.17 -15.77 2.68
N LEU A 72 -7.04 -15.61 2.00
CA LEU A 72 -5.94 -16.58 2.00
C LEU A 72 -5.30 -16.70 3.39
N SER A 73 -5.13 -15.58 4.10
CA SER A 73 -4.64 -15.58 5.48
C SER A 73 -5.57 -16.34 6.42
N GLU A 74 -6.89 -16.21 6.26
CA GLU A 74 -7.89 -16.92 7.09
C GLU A 74 -7.97 -18.41 6.74
N ALA A 75 -7.91 -18.75 5.45
CA ALA A 75 -7.85 -20.14 4.99
C ALA A 75 -6.59 -20.84 5.53
N TRP A 76 -5.44 -20.19 5.44
CA TRP A 76 -4.18 -20.68 6.01
C TRP A 76 -4.28 -20.92 7.54
N GLU A 77 -4.89 -20.00 8.29
CA GLU A 77 -5.06 -20.18 9.74
C GLU A 77 -5.96 -21.39 10.07
N LYS A 78 -7.01 -21.62 9.28
CA LYS A 78 -7.89 -22.80 9.43
C LYS A 78 -7.16 -24.10 9.10
N ASP A 79 -6.42 -24.15 8.00
CA ASP A 79 -5.67 -25.34 7.59
C ASP A 79 -4.54 -25.69 8.56
N LYS A 80 -3.87 -24.67 9.09
CA LYS A 80 -2.86 -24.83 10.14
C LYS A 80 -3.49 -25.42 11.40
N ALA A 81 -4.67 -24.95 11.80
CA ALA A 81 -5.41 -25.49 12.94
C ALA A 81 -5.85 -26.95 12.70
N ALA A 82 -6.19 -27.31 11.46
CA ALA A 82 -6.57 -28.65 11.07
C ALA A 82 -5.39 -29.65 10.96
N LYS A 83 -4.13 -29.19 11.07
CA LYS A 83 -2.89 -29.99 10.90
C LYS A 83 -2.85 -30.79 9.58
N ALA A 84 -3.67 -30.43 8.60
CA ALA A 84 -3.93 -31.27 7.43
C ALA A 84 -2.73 -31.31 6.45
N HIS A 85 -1.86 -30.32 6.51
CA HIS A 85 -0.72 -30.21 5.61
C HIS A 85 0.50 -29.66 6.37
N GLY A 86 1.65 -30.33 6.24
CA GLY A 86 2.95 -29.80 6.68
C GLY A 86 3.31 -28.51 5.92
N GLY A 87 4.52 -27.97 6.16
CA GLY A 87 4.97 -26.64 5.69
C GLY A 87 4.91 -26.35 4.17
N GLU A 88 4.41 -27.27 3.36
CA GLU A 88 4.10 -27.09 1.94
C GLU A 88 2.84 -26.24 1.73
N ALA A 89 1.81 -26.35 2.59
CA ALA A 89 0.63 -25.49 2.52
C ALA A 89 0.97 -24.01 2.72
N ASP A 90 1.89 -23.72 3.64
CA ASP A 90 2.40 -22.37 3.91
C ASP A 90 2.94 -21.69 2.64
N ARG A 91 3.69 -22.45 1.84
CA ARG A 91 4.27 -21.98 0.57
C ARG A 91 3.19 -21.69 -0.47
N HIS A 92 2.19 -22.56 -0.59
CA HIS A 92 1.11 -22.37 -1.57
C HIS A 92 0.28 -21.12 -1.29
N TYR A 93 -0.16 -20.93 -0.05
CA TYR A 93 -0.98 -19.77 0.32
C TYR A 93 -0.22 -18.46 0.13
N LEU A 94 1.06 -18.40 0.51
CA LEU A 94 1.86 -17.20 0.31
C LEU A 94 2.18 -16.96 -1.17
N ALA A 95 2.51 -18.00 -1.94
CA ALA A 95 2.79 -17.87 -3.37
C ALA A 95 1.59 -17.28 -4.11
N LEU A 96 0.38 -17.78 -3.85
CA LEU A 96 -0.84 -17.25 -4.47
C LEU A 96 -1.06 -15.76 -4.15
N ALA A 97 -0.87 -15.38 -2.88
CA ALA A 97 -0.99 -13.98 -2.48
C ALA A 97 0.03 -13.10 -3.20
N VAL A 98 1.28 -13.55 -3.29
CA VAL A 98 2.41 -12.80 -3.86
C VAL A 98 2.29 -12.70 -5.38
N GLN A 99 1.90 -13.76 -6.08
CA GLN A 99 1.67 -13.70 -7.53
C GLN A 99 0.57 -12.70 -7.88
N TYR A 100 -0.53 -12.71 -7.12
CA TYR A 100 -1.61 -11.76 -7.34
C TYR A 100 -1.12 -10.32 -7.13
N LEU A 101 -0.45 -10.05 -6.01
CA LEU A 101 0.04 -8.71 -5.68
C LEU A 101 1.13 -8.21 -6.64
N ALA A 102 2.03 -9.09 -7.07
CA ALA A 102 3.09 -8.76 -8.03
C ALA A 102 2.51 -8.33 -9.37
N ARG A 103 1.38 -8.92 -9.78
CA ARG A 103 0.68 -8.62 -11.05
C ARG A 103 -0.35 -7.51 -10.94
N ALA A 104 -0.85 -7.22 -9.74
CA ALA A 104 -1.83 -6.18 -9.51
C ALA A 104 -1.31 -4.81 -9.97
N THR A 105 -2.23 -3.98 -10.46
CA THR A 105 -1.92 -2.58 -10.78
C THR A 105 -1.70 -1.82 -9.48
N LYS A 106 -0.53 -1.22 -9.34
CA LYS A 106 -0.17 -0.42 -8.18
C LYS A 106 -0.85 0.93 -8.32
N GLN A 107 -1.33 1.45 -7.21
CA GLN A 107 -1.81 2.80 -7.07
C GLN A 107 -0.67 3.74 -7.48
N SER A 108 -0.92 4.60 -8.47
CA SER A 108 0.04 5.66 -8.77
C SER A 108 0.19 6.49 -7.51
N ASP A 109 1.43 6.70 -7.09
CA ASP A 109 1.78 7.44 -5.90
C ASP A 109 0.92 8.71 -5.81
N THR A 110 0.51 9.10 -4.62
CA THR A 110 -0.07 10.43 -4.38
C THR A 110 0.85 11.54 -4.90
N LYS A 111 2.15 11.27 -5.11
CA LYS A 111 3.09 12.12 -5.84
C LYS A 111 2.75 12.31 -7.32
N ASP A 112 2.31 11.30 -8.05
CA ASP A 112 1.92 11.48 -9.46
C ASP A 112 0.64 12.29 -9.56
N LEU A 113 -0.32 12.05 -8.67
CA LEU A 113 -1.54 12.85 -8.56
C LEU A 113 -1.23 14.30 -8.14
N THR A 114 -0.40 14.52 -7.13
CA THR A 114 0.02 15.88 -6.72
C THR A 114 0.90 16.55 -7.76
N PHE A 115 1.78 15.83 -8.44
CA PHE A 115 2.58 16.34 -9.55
C PHE A 115 1.69 16.71 -10.73
N LYS A 116 0.70 15.89 -11.07
CA LYS A 116 -0.28 16.18 -12.13
C LYS A 116 -1.14 17.39 -11.77
N VAL A 117 -1.66 17.46 -10.53
CA VAL A 117 -2.39 18.63 -10.01
C VAL A 117 -1.52 19.89 -9.99
N ASN A 118 -0.26 19.79 -9.57
CA ASN A 118 0.67 20.91 -9.55
C ASN A 118 1.09 21.33 -10.97
N ARG A 119 1.26 20.38 -11.89
CA ARG A 119 1.52 20.63 -13.31
C ARG A 119 0.33 21.33 -13.95
N ASP A 120 -0.89 20.88 -13.66
CA ASP A 120 -2.13 21.47 -14.17
C ASP A 120 -2.33 22.90 -13.61
N ARG A 121 -1.96 23.14 -12.33
CA ARG A 121 -1.85 24.48 -11.73
C ARG A 121 -0.80 25.35 -12.42
N CYS A 122 0.39 24.81 -12.71
CA CYS A 122 1.46 25.53 -13.40
C CYS A 122 1.14 25.81 -14.88
N SER A 123 0.30 25.00 -15.52
CA SER A 123 -0.17 25.21 -16.89
C SER A 123 -1.24 26.31 -17.02
N GLY A 124 -1.57 27.01 -15.93
CA GLY A 124 -2.43 28.19 -15.99
C GLY A 124 -3.89 27.88 -16.27
N ILE A 125 -4.38 26.68 -15.91
CA ILE A 125 -5.82 26.45 -15.78
C ILE A 125 -6.28 27.19 -14.53
N TYR A 126 -6.38 28.51 -14.66
CA TYR A 126 -7.19 29.31 -13.76
C TYR A 126 -8.62 28.88 -14.03
N PHE A 127 -9.31 28.39 -13.00
CA PHE A 127 -10.76 28.45 -13.03
C PHE A 127 -11.08 29.94 -13.20
N GLU A 128 -11.54 30.34 -14.39
CA GLU A 128 -12.14 31.64 -14.58
C GLU A 128 -13.35 31.68 -13.66
N PHE A 129 -13.15 32.21 -12.47
CA PHE A 129 -14.23 32.54 -11.57
C PHE A 129 -15.03 33.64 -12.26
N ASP A 130 -16.31 33.39 -12.49
CA ASP A 130 -17.25 34.41 -12.94
C ASP A 130 -17.11 35.66 -12.04
N GLU A 131 -17.33 36.86 -12.61
CA GLU A 131 -17.24 38.13 -11.89
C GLU A 131 -18.06 38.12 -10.59
N VAL A 132 -19.16 37.37 -10.57
CA VAL A 132 -20.00 37.15 -9.40
C VAL A 132 -19.25 36.44 -8.27
N THR A 133 -18.50 35.39 -8.59
CA THR A 133 -17.74 34.61 -7.62
C THR A 133 -16.54 35.39 -7.09
N ASN A 134 -15.88 36.19 -7.94
CA ASN A 134 -14.79 37.07 -7.51
C ASN A 134 -15.27 38.14 -6.52
N LYS A 135 -16.43 38.77 -6.78
CA LYS A 135 -17.04 39.74 -5.84
C LYS A 135 -17.41 39.11 -4.51
N GLN A 136 -17.86 37.85 -4.51
CA GLN A 136 -18.17 37.12 -3.28
C GLN A 136 -16.92 36.80 -2.45
N VAL A 137 -15.81 36.40 -3.10
CA VAL A 137 -14.54 36.13 -2.42
C VAL A 137 -13.93 37.40 -1.84
N GLU A 138 -14.01 38.52 -2.55
CA GLU A 138 -13.58 39.83 -2.03
C GLU A 138 -14.43 40.26 -0.82
N ALA A 139 -15.76 40.12 -0.90
CA ALA A 139 -16.64 40.42 0.21
C ALA A 139 -16.36 39.55 1.45
N TYR A 140 -15.98 38.28 1.25
CA TYR A 140 -15.61 37.37 2.32
C TYR A 140 -14.29 37.76 2.99
N ARG A 141 -13.25 38.07 2.20
CA ARG A 141 -11.95 38.53 2.73
C ARG A 141 -12.06 39.83 3.52
N VAL A 142 -12.93 40.75 3.09
CA VAL A 142 -13.17 42.01 3.81
C VAL A 142 -13.91 41.78 5.13
N ARG A 143 -14.76 40.75 5.24
CA ARG A 143 -15.37 40.35 6.53
C ARG A 143 -14.37 39.74 7.48
N GLU A 144 -13.55 38.80 7.03
CA GLU A 144 -12.52 38.16 7.88
C GLU A 144 -11.56 39.20 8.47
N LEU A 145 -11.13 40.18 7.67
CA LEU A 145 -10.26 41.27 8.15
C LEU A 145 -10.95 42.16 9.20
N LYS A 146 -12.26 42.43 9.04
CA LYS A 146 -13.04 43.23 10.00
C LYS A 146 -13.28 42.48 11.31
N GLU A 147 -13.56 41.19 11.23
CA GLU A 147 -13.73 40.31 12.39
C GLU A 147 -12.41 40.17 13.17
N ALA A 148 -11.28 39.96 12.48
CA ALA A 148 -9.96 39.92 13.09
C ALA A 148 -9.51 41.24 13.75
N THR A 149 -9.98 42.40 13.25
CA THR A 149 -9.75 43.70 13.91
C THR A 149 -10.67 43.98 15.10
N ASN A 150 -11.84 43.33 15.19
CA ASN A 150 -12.76 43.49 16.31
C ASN A 150 -12.44 42.55 17.47
N GLU A 151 -11.83 41.39 17.22
CA GLU A 151 -11.38 40.47 18.28
C GLU A 151 -10.12 40.94 19.02
N ASN A 152 -9.43 41.97 18.51
CA ASN A 152 -8.23 42.57 19.13
C ASN A 152 -8.51 43.86 19.93
N LYS A 153 -9.77 44.13 20.30
CA LYS A 153 -10.17 45.22 21.21
C LYS A 153 -10.83 44.65 22.47
#